data_AF-A0A529ZEU2-F1
#
_entry.id   AF-A0A529ZEU2-F1
#
_cell.length_a   1.000
_cell.length_b   1.000
_cell.length_c   1.000
_cell.angle_alpha   90.00
_cell.angle_beta   90.00
_cell.angle_gamma   90.00
#
_symmetry.space_group_name_H-M   'P 1'
#
loop_
_entity.id
_entity.type
_entity.pdbx_description
1 polymer ?
#
loop_
_entity_poly.entity_id
_entity_poly.type
_entity_poly.pdbx_seq_one_letter_code
_entity_poly.pdbx_strand_id
1 'polypeptide(L)'
;IQSHILMMAAAQPFISGAISKTINMPNEATVEDAKGAYMLSWKLALKANALYRDGSKLSQPLNASLLADGEEDEDEAVEQLIAAPAAQRAVQVTEKIVERVIERLYRDREKLPNRRKGYTQKAVVGGHKVYL
;
A
#
# COMPACT_ATOMS: atom_id res chain seq x y z
N ILE A 1 -8.96 6.15 11.07
CA ILE A 1 -9.29 4.94 11.87
C ILE A 1 -10.78 4.62 11.83
N GLN A 2 -11.67 5.43 12.44
CA GLN A 2 -13.11 5.11 12.56
C GLN A 2 -13.82 4.90 11.22
N SER A 3 -13.52 5.71 10.19
CA SER A 3 -14.11 5.58 8.86
C SER A 3 -13.88 4.20 8.22
N HIS A 4 -12.69 3.62 8.41
CA HIS A 4 -12.39 2.27 7.93
C HIS A 4 -13.30 1.23 8.60
N ILE A 5 -13.43 1.33 9.93
CA ILE A 5 -14.22 0.40 10.74
C ILE A 5 -15.71 0.50 10.37
N LEU A 6 -16.25 1.71 10.24
CA LEU A 6 -17.66 1.91 9.88
C LEU A 6 -17.97 1.37 8.48
N MET A 7 -17.06 1.55 7.52
CA MET A 7 -17.21 0.99 6.18
C MET A 7 -17.18 -0.55 6.20
N MET A 8 -16.22 -1.13 6.92
CA MET A 8 -16.15 -2.59 7.08
C MET A 8 -17.43 -3.12 7.76
N ALA A 9 -17.94 -2.43 8.78
CA ALA A 9 -19.13 -2.83 9.52
C ALA A 9 -20.38 -2.80 8.66
N ALA A 10 -20.53 -1.79 7.79
CA ALA A 10 -21.63 -1.73 6.84
C ALA A 10 -21.65 -2.92 5.86
N ALA A 11 -20.48 -3.42 5.47
CA ALA A 11 -20.36 -4.55 4.55
C ALA A 11 -20.47 -5.93 5.25
N GLN A 12 -20.07 -6.03 6.53
CA GLN A 12 -19.92 -7.29 7.26
C GLN A 12 -21.18 -8.19 7.28
N PRO A 13 -22.43 -7.68 7.38
CA PRO A 13 -23.64 -8.52 7.34
C PRO A 13 -23.82 -9.31 6.05
N PHE A 14 -23.24 -8.83 4.94
CA PHE A 14 -23.35 -9.46 3.62
C PHE A 14 -22.22 -10.46 3.33
N ILE A 15 -21.30 -10.66 4.27
CA ILE A 15 -20.10 -11.49 4.10
C ILE A 15 -20.13 -12.61 5.15
N SER A 16 -20.22 -13.86 4.68
CA SER A 16 -20.23 -15.06 5.53
C SER A 16 -18.92 -15.23 6.29
N GLY A 17 -17.79 -14.96 5.62
CA GLY A 17 -16.46 -14.90 6.22
C GLY A 17 -16.11 -13.55 6.87
N ALA A 18 -14.83 -13.31 7.11
CA ALA A 18 -14.31 -12.05 7.61
C ALA A 18 -13.75 -11.16 6.49
N ILE A 19 -13.60 -9.87 6.77
CA ILE A 19 -13.02 -8.89 5.84
C ILE A 19 -11.51 -8.77 6.10
N SER A 20 -10.68 -9.16 5.13
CA SER A 20 -9.21 -9.00 5.18
C SER A 20 -8.80 -7.61 4.67
N LYS A 21 -9.13 -6.56 5.44
CA LYS A 21 -8.76 -5.17 5.14
C LYS A 21 -8.00 -4.56 6.31
N THR A 22 -6.84 -3.99 6.01
CA THR A 22 -6.05 -3.22 6.98
C THR A 22 -6.70 -1.88 7.32
N ILE A 23 -6.80 -1.58 8.62
CA ILE A 23 -7.16 -0.27 9.17
C ILE A 23 -5.85 0.48 9.41
N ASN A 24 -5.60 1.47 8.55
CA ASN A 24 -4.42 2.30 8.64
C ASN A 24 -4.61 3.34 9.76
N MET A 25 -3.59 3.49 10.60
CA MET A 25 -3.52 4.46 11.69
C MET A 25 -2.37 5.43 11.41
N PRO A 26 -2.51 6.71 11.76
CA PRO A 26 -1.44 7.70 11.59
C PRO A 26 -0.24 7.37 12.49
N ASN A 27 0.94 7.92 12.18
CA ASN A 27 2.20 7.59 12.88
C ASN A 27 2.12 7.92 14.39
N GLU A 28 1.49 9.03 14.73
CA GLU A 28 1.26 9.50 16.09
C GLU A 28 0.20 8.70 16.87
N ALA A 29 -0.44 7.69 16.25
CA ALA A 29 -1.46 6.90 16.92
C ALA A 29 -0.90 6.17 18.15
N THR A 30 -1.64 6.27 19.25
CA THR A 30 -1.28 5.73 20.55
C THR A 30 -1.81 4.31 20.74
N VAL A 31 -1.38 3.65 21.82
CA VAL A 31 -1.93 2.35 22.25
C VAL A 31 -3.42 2.47 22.56
N GLU A 32 -3.87 3.61 23.10
CA GLU A 32 -5.29 3.80 23.39
C GLU A 32 -6.14 3.99 22.14
N ASP A 33 -5.58 4.56 21.06
CA ASP A 33 -6.25 4.59 19.76
C ASP A 33 -6.43 3.17 19.19
N ALA A 34 -5.44 2.30 19.36
CA ALA A 34 -5.53 0.91 18.92
C ALA A 34 -6.58 0.13 19.73
N LYS A 35 -6.60 0.32 21.06
CA LYS A 35 -7.65 -0.25 21.92
C LYS A 35 -9.04 0.25 21.53
N GLY A 36 -9.19 1.56 21.29
CA GLY A 36 -10.43 2.15 20.80
C GLY A 36 -10.90 1.53 19.48
N ALA A 37 -9.97 1.29 18.55
CA ALA A 37 -10.25 0.61 17.29
C ALA A 37 -10.71 -0.84 17.50
N TYR A 38 -10.06 -1.61 18.38
CA TYR A 38 -10.49 -2.96 18.72
C TYR A 38 -11.90 -2.98 19.34
N MET A 39 -12.15 -2.10 20.31
CA MET A 39 -13.44 -2.04 21.00
C MET A 39 -14.58 -1.61 20.07
N LEU A 40 -14.34 -0.66 19.17
CA LEU A 40 -15.33 -0.24 18.19
C LEU A 40 -15.64 -1.36 17.20
N SER A 41 -14.61 -2.03 16.65
CA SER A 41 -14.77 -3.17 15.74
C SER A 41 -15.58 -4.30 16.38
N TRP A 42 -15.30 -4.62 17.65
CA TRP A 42 -16.05 -5.63 18.40
C TRP A 42 -17.52 -5.25 18.60
N LYS A 43 -17.80 -4.00 19.01
CA LYS A 43 -19.18 -3.50 19.18
C LYS A 43 -20.00 -3.55 17.89
N LEU A 44 -19.34 -3.42 16.74
CA LEU A 44 -19.96 -3.45 15.41
C LEU A 44 -19.94 -4.85 14.77
N ALA A 45 -19.62 -5.90 15.55
CA ALA A 45 -19.60 -7.29 15.11
C ALA A 45 -18.67 -7.57 13.90
N LEU A 46 -17.56 -6.82 13.78
CA LEU A 46 -16.52 -7.18 12.82
C LEU A 46 -15.84 -8.49 13.20
N LYS A 47 -15.70 -9.39 12.23
CA LYS A 47 -15.13 -10.74 12.45
C LYS A 47 -13.59 -10.76 12.42
N ALA A 48 -12.96 -9.74 11.84
CA ALA A 48 -11.51 -9.58 11.82
C ALA A 48 -11.12 -8.10 11.93
N ASN A 49 -9.95 -7.86 12.51
CA ASN A 49 -9.36 -6.53 12.66
C ASN A 49 -7.84 -6.63 12.44
N ALA A 50 -7.33 -5.93 11.44
CA ALA A 50 -5.91 -5.82 11.14
C ALA A 50 -5.50 -4.35 11.20
N LEU A 51 -4.72 -3.96 12.21
CA LEU A 51 -4.23 -2.60 12.38
C LEU A 51 -2.84 -2.45 11.76
N TYR A 52 -2.61 -1.33 11.09
CA TYR A 52 -1.28 -0.92 10.68
C TYR A 52 -1.07 0.54 11.06
N ARG A 53 -0.15 0.80 11.99
CA ARG A 53 0.27 2.16 12.33
C ARG A 53 1.43 2.57 11.45
N ASP A 54 1.29 3.71 10.79
CA ASP A 54 2.33 4.25 9.92
C ASP A 54 3.67 4.36 10.67
N GLY A 55 4.77 4.06 9.99
CA GLY A 55 6.12 4.02 10.56
C GLY A 55 6.41 2.81 11.45
N SER A 56 5.51 1.83 11.58
CA SER A 56 5.75 0.63 12.42
C SER A 56 6.64 -0.42 11.74
N LYS A 57 7.00 -0.24 10.47
CA LYS A 57 7.98 -1.06 9.74
C LYS A 57 9.00 -0.13 9.08
N LEU A 58 10.29 -0.48 9.18
CA LEU A 58 11.42 0.28 8.65
C LEU A 58 11.38 0.38 7.12
N SER A 59 11.04 -0.70 6.44
CA SER A 59 10.79 -0.73 5.00
C SER A 59 9.28 -0.71 4.73
N GLN A 60 8.76 0.43 4.30
CA GLN A 60 7.41 0.51 3.77
C GLN A 60 7.51 0.38 2.25
N PRO A 61 6.90 -0.61 1.58
CA PRO A 61 7.01 -0.77 0.12
C PRO A 61 6.57 0.49 -0.64
N LEU A 62 5.63 1.25 -0.09
CA LEU A 62 5.17 2.52 -0.67
C LEU A 62 6.19 3.65 -0.51
N ASN A 63 6.98 3.67 0.58
CA ASN A 63 8.09 4.62 0.73
C ASN A 63 9.37 4.12 0.06
N ALA A 64 9.55 2.81 -0.10
CA ALA A 64 10.59 2.22 -0.93
C ALA A 64 10.41 2.65 -2.38
N SER A 65 9.15 2.74 -2.86
CA SER A 65 8.88 3.32 -4.18
C SER A 65 9.23 4.81 -4.28
N LEU A 66 9.36 5.58 -3.20
CA LEU A 66 9.89 6.95 -3.23
C LEU A 66 11.43 6.99 -3.34
N LEU A 67 12.10 5.85 -3.10
CA LEU A 67 13.55 5.72 -3.10
C LEU A 67 14.07 4.88 -4.28
N ALA A 68 13.22 4.05 -4.88
CA ALA A 68 13.55 3.10 -5.93
C ALA A 68 13.19 3.62 -7.32
N ASP A 69 14.19 4.19 -7.99
CA ASP A 69 14.30 4.05 -9.44
C ASP A 69 15.27 2.89 -9.72
N GLY A 70 14.73 1.66 -9.72
CA GLY A 70 15.27 0.54 -10.49
C GLY A 70 16.69 0.04 -10.23
N GLU A 71 17.30 0.29 -9.06
CA GLU A 71 18.60 -0.31 -8.72
C GLU A 71 18.39 -1.65 -8.00
N GLU A 72 19.10 -2.69 -8.45
CA GLU A 72 19.05 -4.07 -7.92
C GLU A 72 19.53 -4.22 -6.46
N ASP A 73 19.91 -3.10 -5.81
CA ASP A 73 20.45 -3.00 -4.46
C ASP A 73 19.57 -2.11 -3.52
N GLU A 74 18.24 -2.27 -3.60
CA GLU A 74 17.27 -1.48 -2.79
C GLU A 74 17.52 -1.59 -1.28
N ASP A 75 17.93 -2.76 -0.79
CA ASP A 75 18.13 -3.02 0.64
C ASP A 75 19.37 -2.30 1.19
N GLU A 76 20.49 -2.29 0.46
CA GLU A 76 21.73 -1.61 0.87
C GLU A 76 21.57 -0.08 0.84
N ALA A 77 20.88 0.45 -0.17
CA ALA A 77 20.62 1.89 -0.27
C ALA A 77 19.73 2.39 0.89
N VAL A 78 18.73 1.59 1.30
CA VAL A 78 17.87 1.91 2.44
C VAL A 78 18.64 1.85 3.76
N GLU A 79 19.52 0.87 3.95
CA GLU A 79 20.36 0.78 5.16
C GLU A 79 21.33 1.96 5.28
N GLN A 80 21.98 2.35 4.19
CA GLN A 80 22.89 3.52 4.17
C GLN A 80 22.15 4.83 4.44
N LEU A 81 20.95 4.99 3.89
CA LEU A 81 20.07 6.13 4.20
C LEU A 81 19.72 6.17 5.68
N ILE A 82 19.36 5.04 6.30
CA ILE A 82 19.01 4.98 7.72
C ILE A 82 20.21 5.29 8.62
N ALA A 83 21.41 4.84 8.25
CA ALA A 83 22.65 5.08 8.98
C ALA A 83 23.14 6.55 8.92
N ALA A 84 22.67 7.33 7.95
CA ALA A 84 23.09 8.72 7.79
C ALA A 84 22.54 9.66 8.90
N PRO A 85 23.25 10.75 9.23
CA PRO A 85 22.75 11.81 10.10
C PRO A 85 21.39 12.37 9.62
N ALA A 86 20.50 12.68 10.56
CA ALA A 86 19.12 13.10 10.25
C ALA A 86 19.03 14.30 9.29
N ALA A 87 19.98 15.24 9.36
CA ALA A 87 20.05 16.38 8.45
C ALA A 87 20.38 15.96 7.01
N GLN A 88 21.29 15.01 6.81
CA GLN A 88 21.66 14.51 5.48
C GLN A 88 20.54 13.67 4.89
N ARG A 89 19.86 12.85 5.71
CA ARG A 89 18.64 12.13 5.32
C ARG A 89 17.55 13.08 4.79
N ALA A 90 17.30 14.17 5.51
CA ALA A 90 16.26 15.13 5.13
C ALA A 90 16.54 15.77 3.76
N VAL A 91 17.80 16.12 3.47
CA VAL A 91 18.21 16.69 2.18
C VAL A 91 18.01 15.67 1.05
N GLN A 92 18.53 14.45 1.20
CA GLN A 92 18.44 13.41 0.17
C GLN A 92 16.99 13.00 -0.14
N VAL A 93 16.14 12.92 0.89
CA VAL A 93 14.71 12.63 0.70
C VAL A 93 14.01 13.80 0.01
N THR A 94 14.35 15.04 0.36
CA THR A 94 13.74 16.24 -0.25
C THR A 94 14.10 16.35 -1.74
N GLU A 95 15.37 16.13 -2.09
CA GLU A 95 15.83 16.17 -3.49
C GLU A 95 15.12 15.13 -4.35
N LYS A 96 15.05 13.86 -3.89
CA LYS A 96 14.31 12.79 -4.58
C LYS A 96 12.82 13.11 -4.75
N ILE A 97 12.19 13.72 -3.75
CA ILE A 97 10.78 14.13 -3.85
C ILE A 97 10.61 15.24 -4.91
N VAL A 98 11.49 16.23 -4.95
CA VAL A 98 11.42 17.34 -5.91
C VAL A 98 11.59 16.84 -7.34
N GLU A 99 12.60 15.99 -7.59
CA GLU A 99 12.85 15.40 -8.91
C GLU A 99 11.64 14.62 -9.42
N ARG A 100 11.05 13.77 -8.58
CA ARG A 100 9.83 13.02 -8.93
C ARG A 100 8.61 13.90 -9.17
N VAL A 101 8.46 15.00 -8.42
CA VAL A 101 7.36 15.96 -8.64
C VAL A 101 7.53 16.64 -9.99
N ILE A 102 8.75 17.03 -10.34
CA ILE A 102 9.06 17.60 -11.66
C ILE A 102 8.75 16.58 -12.76
N GLU A 103 9.23 15.33 -12.64
CA GLU A 103 8.96 14.28 -13.62
C GLU A 103 7.46 14.02 -13.79
N ARG A 104 6.69 13.98 -12.70
CA ARG A 104 5.23 13.81 -12.72
C ARG A 104 4.53 14.99 -13.41
N LEU A 105 5.02 16.22 -13.25
CA LEU A 105 4.45 17.41 -13.90
C LEU A 105 4.73 17.43 -15.40
N TYR A 106 5.87 16.88 -15.85
CA TYR A 106 6.20 16.73 -17.26
C TYR A 106 5.54 15.52 -17.93
N ARG A 107 5.05 14.55 -17.15
CA ARG A 107 4.25 13.44 -17.67
C ARG A 107 2.84 13.94 -18.00
N ASP A 108 2.67 14.42 -19.24
CA ASP A 108 1.35 14.66 -19.81
C ASP A 108 0.47 13.45 -19.53
N ARG A 109 -0.74 13.70 -19.02
CA ARG A 109 -1.66 12.68 -18.56
C ARG A 109 -2.02 11.75 -19.73
N GLU A 110 -1.31 10.63 -19.86
CA GLU A 110 -1.60 9.65 -20.88
C GLU A 110 -2.97 9.02 -20.61
N LYS A 111 -3.90 9.21 -21.54
CA LYS A 111 -5.19 8.53 -21.47
C LYS A 111 -4.97 7.06 -21.72
N LEU A 112 -5.47 6.23 -20.81
CA LEU A 112 -5.56 4.79 -21.04
C LEU A 112 -6.33 4.52 -22.34
N PRO A 113 -5.91 3.53 -23.14
CA PRO A 113 -6.60 3.22 -24.38
C PRO A 113 -8.04 2.80 -24.09
N ASN A 114 -8.98 3.32 -24.88
CA ASN A 114 -10.42 3.04 -24.73
C ASN A 114 -10.77 1.54 -24.83
N ARG A 115 -9.88 0.71 -25.37
CA ARG A 115 -10.04 -0.74 -25.46
C ARG A 115 -8.73 -1.43 -25.06
N ARG A 116 -8.81 -2.33 -24.08
CA ARG A 116 -7.70 -3.21 -23.71
C ARG A 116 -7.44 -4.17 -24.89
N LYS A 117 -6.20 -4.23 -25.40
CA LYS A 117 -5.82 -5.28 -26.36
C LYS A 117 -5.75 -6.59 -25.57
N GLY A 118 -6.77 -7.45 -25.71
CA GLY A 118 -6.68 -8.83 -25.29
C GLY A 118 -5.90 -9.61 -26.33
N TYR A 119 -4.94 -10.43 -25.89
CA TYR A 119 -4.35 -11.48 -26.69
C TYR A 119 -5.05 -12.77 -26.26
N THR A 120 -5.61 -13.51 -27.21
CA THR A 120 -6.25 -14.80 -26.94
C THR A 120 -5.59 -15.84 -27.83
N GLN A 121 -4.75 -16.68 -27.24
CA GLN A 121 -4.03 -17.75 -27.92
C GLN A 121 -4.64 -19.09 -27.56
N LYS A 122 -4.94 -19.87 -28.59
CA LYS A 122 -5.38 -21.26 -28.42
C LYS A 122 -4.18 -22.14 -28.04
N ALA A 123 -4.27 -22.81 -26.92
CA ALA A 123 -3.36 -23.86 -26.47
C ALA A 123 -4.10 -25.22 -26.39
N VAL A 124 -3.36 -26.32 -26.38
CA VAL A 124 -3.91 -27.66 -26.18
C VAL A 124 -3.13 -28.34 -25.05
N VAL A 125 -3.84 -28.75 -23.99
CA VAL A 125 -3.27 -29.49 -22.85
C VAL A 125 -4.09 -30.77 -22.67
N GLY A 126 -3.42 -31.93 -22.72
CA GLY A 126 -4.08 -33.23 -22.57
C GLY A 126 -5.17 -33.52 -23.62
N GLY A 127 -5.05 -32.96 -24.82
CA GLY A 127 -6.06 -33.10 -25.89
C GLY A 127 -7.24 -32.12 -25.81
N HIS A 128 -7.31 -31.29 -24.77
CA HIS A 128 -8.36 -30.28 -24.60
C HIS A 128 -7.87 -28.89 -25.03
N LYS A 129 -8.73 -28.14 -25.72
CA LYS A 129 -8.43 -26.78 -26.18
C LYS A 129 -8.68 -25.79 -25.04
N VAL A 130 -7.69 -24.93 -24.78
CA VAL A 130 -7.76 -23.82 -23.82
C VAL A 130 -7.42 -22.53 -24.57
N TYR A 131 -7.98 -21.39 -24.17
CA TYR A 131 -7.68 -20.08 -24.74
C TYR A 131 -7.14 -19.18 -23.64
N LEU A 132 -5.92 -18.65 -23.83
CA LEU A 132 -5.21 -17.75 -22.91
C LEU A 132 -5.23 -16.32 -23.45
#